data_AF-A0A7J7ZL23-F1
#
_entry.id   AF-A0A7J7ZL23-F1
#
_cell.length_a   1.000
_cell.length_b   1.000
_cell.length_c   1.000
_cell.angle_alpha   90.00
_cell.angle_beta   90.00
_cell.angle_gamma   90.00
#
_symmetry.space_group_name_H-M   'P 1'
#
loop_
_entity.id
_entity.type
_entity.pdbx_description
1 polymer ?
#
loop_
_entity_poly.entity_id
_entity_poly.type
_entity_poly.pdbx_seq_one_letter_code
_entity_poly.pdbx_strand_id
1 'polypeptide(L)'
;MFVLVEMVDTVRIPPWQFERKLNDSIAEELNKKLANKVVYNVGLCICLFDITKLEDAYVFPGDGASHTKVHFRYVVFHPFLDEILIGTIKGCSPEGVHVSLGFFDDVLIPPESLQQPAKFDDAEQVWVWEYETEEGAHDLYMDTGEEIRFRVVDESFVDTSPTGPSAAEAASASEEPRKEAPYTLVLASARRWASPVRRPSPALPSLGRCRKPAAAGCRAAVCGRELPVAPGVPSWLLFPEAPLSATDFIE
;
A
#
# COMPACT_ATOMS: atom_id res chain seq x y z
N MET A 1 11.79 -2.07 -6.36
CA MET A 1 10.56 -1.27 -6.54
C MET A 1 10.74 0.23 -6.30
N PHE A 2 11.45 0.70 -5.26
CA PHE A 2 11.64 2.14 -5.01
C PHE A 2 13.07 2.60 -5.29
N VAL A 3 13.20 3.79 -5.87
CA VAL A 3 14.48 4.45 -6.16
C VAL A 3 14.49 5.85 -5.55
N LEU A 4 15.69 6.30 -5.14
CA LEU A 4 15.92 7.68 -4.72
C LEU A 4 16.38 8.49 -5.93
N VAL A 5 15.68 9.58 -6.22
CA VAL A 5 16.00 10.46 -7.35
C VAL A 5 16.40 11.83 -6.81
N GLU A 6 17.59 12.28 -7.22
CA GLU A 6 18.08 13.63 -6.95
C GLU A 6 17.47 14.59 -7.97
N MET A 7 16.73 15.59 -7.47
CA MET A 7 16.08 16.60 -8.29
C MET A 7 16.36 18.00 -7.75
N VAL A 8 16.23 18.98 -8.64
CA VAL A 8 16.39 20.39 -8.32
C VAL A 8 15.11 21.11 -8.69
N ASP A 9 14.48 21.76 -7.72
CA ASP A 9 13.27 22.57 -7.94
C ASP A 9 13.42 23.96 -7.30
N THR A 10 12.68 24.93 -7.85
CA THR A 10 12.54 26.27 -7.26
C THR A 10 11.20 26.34 -6.53
N VAL A 11 11.28 26.45 -5.20
CA VAL A 11 10.11 26.48 -4.32
C VAL A 11 9.77 27.94 -4.00
N ARG A 12 8.50 28.30 -4.22
CA ARG A 12 7.96 29.60 -3.87
C ARG A 12 7.32 29.51 -2.50
N ILE A 13 7.91 30.16 -1.49
CA ILE A 13 7.37 30.22 -0.13
C ILE A 13 6.62 31.55 0.05
N PRO A 14 5.32 31.51 0.36
CA PRO A 14 4.53 32.70 0.59
C PRO A 14 4.88 33.39 1.93
N PRO A 15 4.68 34.70 2.05
CA PRO A 15 5.14 35.48 3.20
C PRO A 15 4.44 35.12 4.52
N TRP A 16 3.22 34.58 4.48
CA TRP A 16 2.52 34.12 5.68
C TRP A 16 3.14 32.85 6.30
N GLN A 17 4.00 32.14 5.58
CA GLN A 17 4.72 30.96 6.09
C GLN A 17 6.13 31.30 6.60
N PHE A 18 6.54 32.58 6.59
CA PHE A 18 7.87 33.00 7.05
C PHE A 18 8.10 32.87 8.56
N GLU A 19 7.02 32.74 9.34
CA GLU A 19 7.11 32.49 10.78
C GLU A 19 7.59 31.07 11.10
N ARG A 20 7.48 30.13 10.14
CA ARG A 20 7.93 28.75 10.28
C ARG A 20 9.38 28.57 9.81
N LYS A 21 10.01 27.47 10.23
CA LYS A 21 11.34 27.09 9.73
C LYS A 21 11.27 26.83 8.23
N LEU A 22 12.23 27.38 7.48
CA LEU A 22 12.30 27.24 6.02
C LEU A 22 12.30 25.77 5.57
N ASN A 23 13.00 24.90 6.28
CA ASN A 23 13.07 23.47 5.94
C ASN A 23 11.69 22.80 5.97
N ASP A 24 10.87 23.12 6.97
CA ASP A 24 9.54 22.53 7.14
C ASP A 24 8.59 23.06 6.06
N SER A 25 8.63 24.38 5.79
CA SER A 25 7.84 25.00 4.72
C SER A 25 8.21 24.46 3.34
N ILE A 26 9.49 24.26 3.06
CA ILE A 26 9.97 23.68 1.80
C ILE A 26 9.50 22.24 1.64
N ALA A 27 9.62 21.41 2.69
CA ALA A 27 9.16 20.03 2.64
C ALA A 27 7.64 19.93 2.38
N GLU A 28 6.85 20.82 3.01
CA GLU A 28 5.41 20.88 2.81
C GLU A 28 5.05 21.27 1.37
N GLU A 29 5.69 22.30 0.83
CA GLU A 29 5.44 22.76 -0.54
C GLU A 29 5.93 21.75 -1.60
N LEU A 30 7.08 21.09 -1.39
CA LEU A 30 7.55 20.02 -2.27
C LEU A 30 6.60 18.81 -2.27
N ASN A 31 6.07 18.43 -1.11
CA ASN A 31 5.09 17.35 -1.04
C ASN A 31 3.77 17.74 -1.73
N LYS A 32 3.28 18.97 -1.57
CA LYS A 32 2.09 19.44 -2.31
C LYS A 32 2.31 19.43 -3.83
N LYS A 33 3.53 19.78 -4.27
CA LYS A 33 3.87 19.84 -5.69
C LYS A 33 4.05 18.45 -6.32
N LEU A 34 4.72 17.51 -5.65
CA LEU A 34 5.17 16.26 -6.27
C LEU A 34 4.45 15.00 -5.77
N ALA A 35 3.72 15.06 -4.65
CA ALA A 35 3.02 13.88 -4.15
C ALA A 35 2.00 13.36 -5.17
N ASN A 36 2.03 12.05 -5.40
CA ASN A 36 1.14 11.34 -6.31
C ASN A 36 1.13 11.88 -7.75
N LYS A 37 2.26 12.47 -8.19
CA LYS A 37 2.46 12.86 -9.57
C LYS A 37 3.45 11.91 -10.23
N VAL A 38 3.17 11.57 -11.48
CA VAL A 38 4.10 10.85 -12.34
C VAL A 38 5.01 11.87 -13.01
N VAL A 39 6.32 11.70 -12.83
CA VAL A 39 7.34 12.46 -13.53
C VAL A 39 7.83 11.62 -14.72
N TYR A 40 7.86 12.23 -15.90
CA TYR A 40 8.28 11.56 -17.13
C TYR A 40 9.71 11.00 -17.01
N ASN A 41 9.94 9.77 -17.49
CA ASN A 41 11.18 8.99 -17.39
C ASN A 41 11.67 8.66 -15.96
N VAL A 42 10.92 9.03 -14.93
CA VAL A 42 11.34 8.84 -13.53
C VAL A 42 10.38 7.92 -12.80
N GLY A 43 9.07 8.07 -12.98
CA GLY A 43 8.04 7.25 -12.33
C GLY A 43 7.15 8.03 -11.38
N LEU A 44 6.48 7.31 -10.47
CA LEU A 44 5.50 7.89 -9.55
C LEU A 44 6.17 8.38 -8.27
N CYS A 45 6.06 9.67 -7.98
CA CYS A 45 6.59 10.31 -6.78
C CYS A 45 5.70 10.07 -5.55
N ILE A 46 6.28 9.54 -4.47
CA ILE A 46 5.56 9.24 -3.22
C ILE A 46 5.77 10.34 -2.18
N CYS A 47 6.99 10.48 -1.68
CA CYS A 47 7.32 11.41 -0.62
C CYS A 47 8.76 11.92 -0.69
N LEU A 48 8.99 13.09 -0.10
CA LEU A 48 10.32 13.65 0.10
C LEU A 48 11.13 12.76 1.05
N PHE A 49 12.36 12.41 0.68
CA PHE A 49 13.28 11.69 1.55
C PHE A 49 14.08 12.67 2.42
N ASP A 50 14.92 13.49 1.80
CA ASP A 50 15.69 14.53 2.48
C ASP A 50 16.05 15.69 1.56
N ILE A 51 16.47 16.80 2.17
CA ILE A 51 16.97 17.99 1.47
C ILE A 51 18.49 17.98 1.63
N THR A 52 19.20 17.87 0.51
CA THR A 52 20.67 17.78 0.50
C THR A 52 21.32 19.15 0.53
N LYS A 53 20.83 20.10 -0.27
CA LYS A 53 21.36 21.46 -0.35
C LYS A 53 20.25 22.48 -0.50
N LEU A 54 20.37 23.58 0.21
CA LEU A 54 19.48 24.73 0.15
C LEU A 54 20.30 25.93 -0.33
N GLU A 55 19.91 26.51 -1.46
CA GLU A 55 20.53 27.73 -1.98
C GLU A 55 19.90 28.97 -1.35
N ASP A 56 20.47 30.15 -1.61
CA ASP A 56 19.94 31.40 -1.07
C ASP A 56 18.52 31.69 -1.56
N ALA A 57 17.73 32.31 -0.69
CA ALA A 57 16.35 32.70 -0.99
C ALA A 57 16.32 34.08 -1.67
N TYR A 58 15.72 34.16 -2.85
CA TYR A 58 15.59 35.39 -3.63
C TYR A 58 14.16 35.93 -3.60
N VAL A 59 14.02 37.25 -3.51
CA VAL A 59 12.72 37.93 -3.61
C VAL A 59 12.72 38.75 -4.91
N PHE A 60 11.75 38.48 -5.78
CA PHE A 60 11.62 39.20 -7.05
C PHE A 60 10.89 40.54 -6.85
N PRO A 61 11.30 41.62 -7.54
CA PRO A 61 10.55 42.87 -7.49
C PRO A 61 9.15 42.65 -8.08
N GLY A 62 8.12 42.80 -7.25
CA GLY A 62 6.71 42.57 -7.64
C GLY A 62 6.07 41.33 -7.03
N ASP A 63 6.84 40.40 -6.44
CA ASP A 63 6.32 39.30 -5.63
C ASP A 63 6.98 39.34 -4.24
N GLY A 64 6.17 39.35 -3.18
CA GLY A 64 6.66 39.32 -1.79
C GLY A 64 7.06 37.91 -1.31
N ALA A 65 6.91 36.89 -2.17
CA ALA A 65 7.29 35.52 -1.85
C ALA A 65 8.80 35.28 -2.05
N SER A 66 9.38 34.44 -1.18
CA SER A 66 10.76 34.01 -1.30
C SER A 66 10.86 32.80 -2.22
N HIS A 67 11.73 32.88 -3.22
CA HIS A 67 12.03 31.81 -4.16
C HIS A 67 13.36 31.19 -3.77
N THR A 68 13.32 29.94 -3.34
CA THR A 68 14.50 29.20 -2.91
C THR A 68 14.72 28.03 -3.84
N LYS A 69 15.95 27.88 -4.34
CA LYS A 69 16.33 26.71 -5.14
C LYS A 69 16.83 25.61 -4.21
N VAL A 70 16.28 24.41 -4.36
CA VAL A 70 16.47 23.31 -3.42
C VAL A 70 16.92 22.07 -4.18
N HIS A 71 17.96 21.42 -3.66
CA HIS A 71 18.42 20.10 -4.11
C HIS A 71 17.96 19.08 -3.08
N PHE A 72 17.16 18.12 -3.51
CA PHE A 72 16.53 17.14 -2.63
C PHE A 72 16.49 15.76 -3.27
N ARG A 73 16.34 14.73 -2.42
CA ARG A 73 16.10 13.36 -2.85
C ARG A 73 14.64 13.02 -2.62
N TYR A 74 14.01 12.42 -3.63
CA TYR A 74 12.63 12.00 -3.58
C TYR A 74 12.51 10.48 -3.69
N VAL A 75 11.58 9.89 -2.96
CA VAL A 75 11.25 8.47 -3.09
C VAL A 75 10.29 8.31 -4.26
N VAL A 76 10.73 7.58 -5.28
CA VAL A 76 9.96 7.34 -6.49
C VAL A 76 9.72 5.84 -6.64
N PHE A 77 8.49 5.48 -6.98
CA PHE A 77 8.14 4.14 -7.43
C PHE A 77 8.51 3.99 -8.91
N HIS A 78 9.54 3.20 -9.14
CA HIS A 78 10.06 2.84 -10.45
C HIS A 78 10.57 1.39 -10.36
N PRO A 79 9.68 0.41 -10.58
CA PRO A 79 10.07 -1.00 -10.55
C PRO A 79 11.03 -1.31 -11.70
N PHE A 80 11.94 -2.25 -11.48
CA PHE A 80 12.87 -2.66 -12.52
C PHE A 80 12.25 -3.75 -13.42
N LEU A 81 12.70 -3.86 -14.66
CA LEU A 81 12.29 -4.95 -15.55
C LEU A 81 12.67 -6.31 -14.95
N ASP A 82 11.78 -7.28 -15.05
CA ASP A 82 11.85 -8.59 -14.41
C ASP A 82 11.67 -8.60 -12.87
N GLU A 83 11.25 -7.50 -12.24
CA GLU A 83 10.89 -7.48 -10.81
C GLU A 83 9.61 -8.27 -10.53
N ILE A 84 9.57 -9.03 -9.42
CA ILE A 84 8.38 -9.75 -8.97
C ILE A 84 7.65 -8.90 -7.93
N LEU A 85 6.41 -8.52 -8.22
CA LEU A 85 5.54 -7.75 -7.34
C LEU A 85 4.29 -8.55 -6.96
N ILE A 86 3.63 -8.16 -5.88
CA ILE A 86 2.35 -8.70 -5.44
C ILE A 86 1.30 -7.60 -5.58
N GLY A 87 0.16 -7.89 -6.19
CA GLY A 87 -0.97 -6.97 -6.30
C GLY A 87 -2.30 -7.71 -6.30
N THR A 88 -3.38 -6.97 -6.18
CA THR A 88 -4.75 -7.50 -6.17
C THR A 88 -5.41 -7.30 -7.53
N ILE A 89 -6.20 -8.27 -7.98
CA ILE A 89 -6.96 -8.13 -9.23
C ILE A 89 -8.06 -7.10 -9.01
N LYS A 90 -8.06 -6.00 -9.79
CA LYS A 90 -9.09 -4.96 -9.72
C LYS A 90 -10.27 -5.31 -10.63
N GLY A 91 -9.98 -5.83 -11.81
CA GLY A 91 -10.98 -6.19 -12.81
C GLY A 91 -10.34 -6.90 -14.00
N CYS A 92 -11.18 -7.57 -14.78
CA CYS A 92 -10.78 -8.30 -15.96
C CYS A 92 -11.47 -7.65 -17.17
N SER A 93 -10.71 -7.51 -18.27
CA SER A 93 -11.18 -6.97 -19.54
C SER A 93 -10.73 -7.90 -20.67
N PRO A 94 -11.30 -7.81 -21.88
CA PRO A 94 -10.81 -8.58 -23.02
C PRO A 94 -9.37 -8.17 -23.43
N GLU A 95 -8.94 -6.96 -23.07
CA GLU A 95 -7.57 -6.47 -23.28
C GLU A 95 -6.58 -7.10 -22.30
N GLY A 96 -7.05 -7.63 -21.15
CA GLY A 96 -6.22 -8.31 -20.18
C GLY A 96 -6.75 -8.25 -18.74
N VAL A 97 -5.87 -8.57 -17.78
CA VAL A 97 -6.19 -8.48 -16.35
C VAL A 97 -5.62 -7.18 -15.79
N HIS A 98 -6.48 -6.37 -15.16
CA HIS A 98 -6.08 -5.15 -14.47
C HIS A 98 -5.76 -5.45 -13.01
N VAL A 99 -4.57 -5.01 -12.59
CA VAL A 99 -4.05 -5.28 -11.25
C VAL A 99 -3.85 -3.95 -10.51
N SER A 100 -4.14 -3.94 -9.21
CA SER A 100 -3.84 -2.82 -8.33
C SER A 100 -2.73 -3.21 -7.35
N LEU A 101 -1.78 -2.31 -7.17
CA LEU A 101 -0.76 -2.36 -6.13
C LEU A 101 -1.16 -1.55 -4.88
N GLY A 102 -2.37 -0.99 -4.87
CA GLY A 102 -2.92 -0.15 -3.80
C GLY A 102 -2.75 1.36 -4.04
N PHE A 103 -1.52 1.82 -4.31
CA PHE A 103 -1.26 3.22 -4.69
C PHE A 103 -1.14 3.43 -6.20
N PHE A 104 -1.09 2.34 -6.97
CA PHE A 104 -0.96 2.35 -8.42
C PHE A 104 -1.90 1.29 -9.03
N ASP A 105 -2.73 1.71 -9.99
CA ASP A 105 -3.82 0.90 -10.55
C ASP A 105 -3.67 0.64 -12.06
N ASP A 106 -2.75 1.33 -12.74
CA ASP A 106 -2.58 1.27 -14.20
C ASP A 106 -1.58 0.18 -14.59
N VAL A 107 -1.93 -1.05 -14.21
CA VAL A 107 -1.12 -2.23 -14.41
C VAL A 107 -1.92 -3.24 -15.24
N LEU A 108 -1.40 -3.60 -16.41
CA LEU A 108 -2.06 -4.48 -17.36
C LEU A 108 -1.25 -5.76 -17.59
N ILE A 109 -1.91 -6.91 -17.41
CA ILE A 109 -1.39 -8.21 -17.86
C ILE A 109 -2.09 -8.56 -19.17
N PRO A 110 -1.40 -8.48 -20.32
CA PRO A 110 -1.99 -8.82 -21.59
C PRO A 110 -2.13 -10.35 -21.72
N PRO A 111 -3.10 -10.83 -22.49
CA PRO A 111 -3.46 -12.25 -22.55
C PRO A 111 -2.35 -13.15 -23.13
N GLU A 112 -1.46 -12.60 -23.95
CA GLU A 112 -0.30 -13.32 -24.50
C GLU A 112 0.68 -13.75 -23.40
N SER A 113 0.65 -13.03 -22.27
CA SER A 113 1.48 -13.29 -21.10
C SER A 113 0.75 -14.05 -19.99
N LEU A 114 -0.50 -14.47 -20.23
CA LEU A 114 -1.24 -15.38 -19.36
C LEU A 114 -0.79 -16.84 -19.55
N GLN A 115 -1.12 -17.66 -18.57
CA GLN A 115 -0.83 -19.09 -18.61
C GLN A 115 -1.73 -19.76 -19.66
N GLN A 116 -1.12 -20.44 -20.63
CA GLN A 116 -1.87 -21.25 -21.59
C GLN A 116 -2.27 -22.58 -20.93
N PRO A 117 -3.52 -23.07 -21.08
CA PRO A 117 -4.64 -22.52 -21.86
C PRO A 117 -5.56 -21.61 -21.02
N ALA A 118 -5.50 -20.29 -21.27
CA ALA A 118 -6.45 -19.32 -20.69
C ALA A 118 -7.51 -18.97 -21.73
N LYS A 119 -8.77 -18.91 -21.31
CA LYS A 119 -9.92 -18.46 -22.12
C LYS A 119 -10.59 -17.30 -21.42
N PHE A 120 -11.05 -16.34 -22.21
CA PHE A 120 -11.85 -15.22 -21.73
C PHE A 120 -13.33 -15.54 -21.93
N ASP A 121 -14.13 -15.42 -20.87
CA ASP A 121 -15.58 -15.46 -20.97
C ASP A 121 -16.15 -14.04 -20.98
N ASP A 122 -16.77 -13.65 -22.09
CA ASP A 122 -17.35 -12.32 -22.27
C ASP A 122 -18.62 -12.11 -21.42
N ALA A 123 -19.34 -13.18 -21.09
CA ALA A 123 -20.56 -13.10 -20.30
C ALA A 123 -20.27 -12.75 -18.83
N GLU A 124 -19.21 -13.33 -18.28
CA GLU A 124 -18.81 -13.11 -16.88
C GLU A 124 -17.72 -12.03 -16.76
N GLN A 125 -17.07 -11.63 -17.87
CA GLN A 125 -15.90 -10.75 -17.89
C GLN A 125 -14.78 -11.28 -16.98
N VAL A 126 -14.57 -12.61 -16.98
CA VAL A 126 -13.59 -13.30 -16.15
C VAL A 126 -12.63 -14.10 -17.03
N TRP A 127 -11.36 -14.11 -16.64
CA TRP A 127 -10.35 -14.98 -17.23
C TRP A 127 -10.39 -16.34 -16.53
N VAL A 128 -10.59 -17.39 -17.33
CA VAL A 128 -10.63 -18.79 -16.88
C VAL A 128 -9.37 -19.49 -17.31
N TRP A 129 -8.72 -20.16 -16.36
CA TRP A 129 -7.59 -21.04 -16.63
C TRP A 129 -8.02 -22.50 -16.48
N GLU A 130 -7.99 -23.23 -17.60
CA GLU A 130 -8.31 -24.66 -17.63
C GLU A 130 -7.02 -25.46 -17.37
N TYR A 131 -6.99 -26.27 -16.31
CA TYR A 131 -5.90 -27.21 -16.09
C TYR A 131 -6.38 -28.65 -16.23
N GLU A 132 -5.72 -29.40 -17.10
CA GLU A 132 -5.99 -30.83 -17.31
C GLU A 132 -5.31 -31.64 -16.19
N THR A 133 -6.12 -32.35 -15.39
CA THR A 133 -5.64 -33.36 -14.43
C THR A 133 -6.12 -34.74 -14.88
N GLU A 134 -5.49 -35.81 -14.39
CA GLU A 134 -5.86 -37.20 -14.72
C GLU A 134 -7.33 -37.57 -14.36
N GLU A 135 -7.99 -36.76 -13.54
CA GLU A 135 -9.39 -36.95 -13.11
C GLU A 135 -10.39 -35.93 -13.72
N GLY A 136 -9.95 -35.06 -14.64
CA GLY A 136 -10.81 -34.10 -15.34
C GLY A 136 -10.16 -32.74 -15.63
N ALA A 137 -10.78 -31.97 -16.51
CA ALA A 137 -10.47 -30.55 -16.70
C ALA A 137 -11.10 -29.76 -15.55
N HIS A 138 -10.28 -28.99 -14.85
CA HIS A 138 -10.72 -28.11 -13.77
C HIS A 138 -10.52 -26.66 -14.20
N ASP A 139 -11.59 -25.88 -14.05
CA ASP A 139 -11.62 -24.47 -14.44
C ASP A 139 -11.35 -23.62 -13.19
N LEU A 140 -10.26 -22.86 -13.21
CA LEU A 140 -9.93 -21.90 -12.17
C LEU A 140 -10.26 -20.49 -12.67
N TYR A 141 -11.21 -19.85 -11.99
CA TYR A 141 -11.64 -18.49 -12.25
C TYR A 141 -10.70 -17.51 -11.53
N MET A 142 -10.25 -16.48 -12.25
CA MET A 142 -9.52 -15.36 -11.65
C MET A 142 -10.52 -14.30 -11.18
N ASP A 143 -10.94 -14.40 -9.92
CA ASP A 143 -11.90 -13.47 -9.33
C ASP A 143 -11.24 -12.14 -8.92
N THR A 144 -12.05 -11.08 -8.89
CA THR A 144 -11.61 -9.78 -8.37
C THR A 144 -11.24 -9.87 -6.89
N GLY A 145 -10.14 -9.22 -6.52
CA GLY A 145 -9.65 -9.17 -5.14
C GLY A 145 -8.69 -10.29 -4.74
N GLU A 146 -8.40 -11.25 -5.61
CA GLU A 146 -7.34 -12.21 -5.36
C GLU A 146 -5.94 -11.56 -5.47
N GLU A 147 -5.05 -11.93 -4.56
CA GLU A 147 -3.66 -11.48 -4.57
C GLU A 147 -2.82 -12.34 -5.52
N ILE A 148 -2.31 -11.71 -6.58
CA ILE A 148 -1.43 -12.33 -7.55
C ILE A 148 -0.02 -11.76 -7.51
N ARG A 149 0.95 -12.59 -7.86
CA ARG A 149 2.35 -12.23 -8.10
C ARG A 149 2.58 -12.14 -9.58
N PHE A 150 3.30 -11.13 -10.00
CA PHE A 150 3.55 -10.95 -11.41
C PHE A 150 4.94 -10.42 -11.59
N ARG A 151 5.45 -10.61 -12.79
CA ARG A 151 6.74 -10.09 -13.19
C ARG A 151 6.52 -8.88 -14.09
N VAL A 152 7.19 -7.77 -13.79
CA VAL A 152 7.22 -6.62 -14.70
C VAL A 152 8.01 -7.01 -15.94
N VAL A 153 7.41 -6.91 -17.13
CA VAL A 153 8.09 -7.25 -18.39
C VAL A 153 8.50 -6.00 -19.13
N ASP A 154 7.60 -5.03 -19.17
CA ASP A 154 7.82 -3.78 -19.89
C ASP A 154 7.14 -2.62 -19.18
N GLU A 155 7.66 -1.43 -19.39
CA GLU A 155 7.10 -0.18 -18.87
C GLU A 155 6.96 0.83 -20.00
N SER A 156 5.84 1.54 -20.02
CA SER A 156 5.59 2.58 -21.02
C SER A 156 5.19 3.88 -20.36
N PHE A 157 5.82 4.96 -20.82
CA PHE A 157 5.54 6.34 -20.41
C PHE A 157 4.89 7.08 -21.56
N VAL A 158 3.66 7.54 -21.36
CA VAL A 158 2.96 8.40 -22.32
C VAL A 158 3.02 9.83 -21.81
N ASP A 159 3.57 10.73 -22.64
CA ASP A 159 3.56 12.16 -22.32
C ASP A 159 2.13 12.70 -22.53
N THR A 160 1.52 13.13 -21.44
CA THR A 160 0.17 13.71 -21.41
C THR A 160 0.21 15.24 -21.52
N SER A 161 1.32 15.82 -21.97
CA SER A 161 1.41 17.24 -22.26
C SER A 161 0.30 17.64 -23.26
N PRO A 162 -0.45 18.73 -22.98
CA PRO A 162 -1.58 19.10 -23.83
C PRO A 162 -1.07 19.47 -25.21
N THR A 163 -1.40 18.64 -26.21
CA THR A 163 -1.21 18.96 -27.63
C THR A 163 -1.86 20.31 -27.92
N GLY A 164 -1.09 21.25 -28.48
CA GLY A 164 -1.45 22.66 -28.61
C GLY A 164 -2.79 22.93 -29.32
N PRO A 165 -3.21 24.21 -29.39
CA PRO A 165 -4.57 24.59 -29.81
C PRO A 165 -4.98 24.13 -31.23
N SER A 166 -4.05 23.65 -32.06
CA SER A 166 -4.35 23.07 -33.39
C SER A 166 -5.16 21.76 -33.32
N ALA A 167 -5.21 21.06 -32.19
CA ALA A 167 -6.01 19.84 -32.04
C ALA A 167 -7.43 20.10 -31.49
N ALA A 168 -7.68 21.29 -30.92
CA ALA A 168 -9.00 21.65 -30.38
C ALA A 168 -10.06 21.86 -31.48
N GLU A 169 -9.64 22.18 -32.71
CA GLU A 169 -10.56 22.31 -33.85
C GLU A 169 -10.96 20.96 -34.47
N ALA A 170 -10.23 19.88 -34.18
CA ALA A 170 -10.56 18.52 -34.64
C ALA A 170 -11.41 17.71 -33.63
N ALA A 171 -11.52 18.16 -32.38
CA ALA A 171 -12.25 17.48 -31.31
C ALA A 171 -13.77 17.80 -31.27
N SER A 172 -14.38 18.08 -32.43
CA SER A 172 -15.83 18.22 -32.61
C SER A 172 -16.46 16.96 -33.23
N ALA A 173 -15.88 15.79 -32.94
CA ALA A 173 -16.50 14.49 -33.15
C ALA A 173 -16.39 13.70 -31.85
N SER A 174 -17.54 13.20 -31.40
CA SER A 174 -17.78 12.41 -30.19
C SER A 174 -16.76 11.31 -29.93
N GLU A 175 -15.93 11.49 -28.91
CA GLU A 175 -15.39 10.45 -28.02
C GLU A 175 -14.74 11.17 -26.84
N GLU A 176 -15.11 10.81 -25.60
CA GLU A 176 -14.35 11.28 -24.44
C GLU A 176 -12.92 10.77 -24.59
N PRO A 177 -11.88 11.64 -24.62
CA PRO A 177 -10.53 11.15 -24.64
C PRO A 177 -10.32 10.43 -23.30
N ARG A 178 -10.25 9.11 -23.35
CA ARG A 178 -9.71 8.31 -22.24
C ARG A 178 -8.35 8.93 -21.98
N LYS A 179 -8.21 9.65 -20.86
CA LYS A 179 -6.92 10.22 -20.47
C LYS A 179 -5.99 9.02 -20.32
N GLU A 180 -5.14 8.81 -21.32
CA GLU A 180 -4.19 7.71 -21.31
C GLU A 180 -3.36 7.82 -20.04
N ALA A 181 -3.24 6.71 -19.32
CA ALA A 181 -2.48 6.69 -18.08
C ALA A 181 -1.03 7.07 -18.41
N PRO A 182 -0.46 8.11 -17.78
CA PRO A 182 0.88 8.59 -18.13
C PRO A 182 1.98 7.57 -17.81
N TYR A 183 1.69 6.59 -16.95
CA TYR A 183 2.55 5.46 -16.66
C TYR A 183 1.72 4.19 -16.74
N THR A 184 2.11 3.27 -17.62
CA THR A 184 1.48 1.96 -17.75
C THR A 184 2.55 0.89 -17.57
N LEU A 185 2.27 -0.08 -16.70
CA LEU A 185 3.14 -1.23 -16.51
C LEU A 185 2.56 -2.43 -17.24
N VAL A 186 3.33 -3.01 -18.17
CA VAL A 186 2.99 -4.26 -18.83
C VAL A 186 3.68 -5.39 -18.09
N LEU A 187 2.88 -6.36 -17.67
CA LEU A 187 3.35 -7.44 -16.84
C LEU A 187 3.18 -8.79 -17.53
N ALA A 188 4.03 -9.73 -17.17
CA ALA A 188 3.73 -11.14 -17.39
C ALA A 188 3.35 -11.83 -16.08
N SER A 189 2.27 -12.61 -16.17
CA SER A 189 2.02 -13.65 -15.18
C SER A 189 3.07 -14.75 -15.38
N ALA A 190 3.90 -14.99 -14.37
CA ALA A 190 4.93 -16.03 -14.50
C ALA A 190 4.28 -17.41 -14.69
N ARG A 191 4.79 -18.17 -15.67
CA ARG A 191 4.33 -19.47 -16.18
C ARG A 191 4.24 -20.60 -15.14
N ARG A 192 4.52 -20.34 -13.86
CA ARG A 192 4.56 -21.38 -12.81
C ARG A 192 4.53 -20.79 -11.41
N TRP A 193 3.42 -20.20 -10.99
CA TRP A 193 3.21 -19.99 -9.55
C TRP A 193 1.73 -19.73 -9.18
N ALA A 194 0.75 -20.26 -9.91
CA ALA A 194 -0.59 -20.49 -9.36
C ALA A 194 -0.51 -21.64 -8.33
N SER A 195 0.25 -21.44 -7.26
CA SER A 195 -0.02 -22.08 -5.99
C SER A 195 -0.60 -20.94 -5.16
N PRO A 196 -1.84 -21.08 -4.66
CA PRO A 196 -2.35 -20.16 -3.65
C PRO A 196 -1.24 -19.97 -2.62
N VAL A 197 -0.91 -18.73 -2.30
CA VAL A 197 0.02 -18.42 -1.21
C VAL A 197 -0.50 -19.20 -0.01
N ARG A 198 0.11 -20.36 0.27
CA ARG A 198 -0.19 -21.14 1.46
C ARG A 198 0.17 -20.22 2.60
N ARG A 199 -0.85 -19.61 3.21
CA ARG A 199 -0.72 -19.07 4.55
C ARG A 199 -0.09 -20.19 5.39
N PRO A 200 1.01 -19.94 6.11
CA PRO A 200 1.39 -20.85 7.17
C PRO A 200 0.21 -20.85 8.15
N SER A 201 -0.64 -21.86 8.06
CA SER A 201 -1.63 -22.10 9.10
C SER A 201 -0.83 -22.38 10.37
N PRO A 202 -1.05 -21.66 11.48
CA PRO A 202 -0.53 -22.12 12.75
C PRO A 202 -1.19 -23.48 13.01
N ALA A 203 -0.39 -24.54 12.94
CA ALA A 203 -0.81 -25.86 13.35
C ALA A 203 -1.13 -25.80 14.84
N LEU A 204 -2.41 -25.62 15.16
CA LEU A 204 -2.95 -25.95 16.48
C LEU A 204 -2.74 -27.46 16.67
N PRO A 205 -1.98 -27.91 17.67
CA PRO A 205 -1.87 -29.32 17.96
C PRO A 205 -3.25 -29.86 18.32
N SER A 206 -3.66 -30.88 17.58
CA SER A 206 -4.91 -31.62 17.76
C SER A 206 -5.02 -32.12 19.20
N LEU A 207 -5.89 -31.50 19.98
CA LEU A 207 -6.32 -32.02 21.28
C LEU A 207 -6.98 -33.38 21.06
N GLY A 208 -6.36 -34.39 21.65
CA GLY A 208 -6.77 -35.78 21.64
C GLY A 208 -8.24 -35.94 22.04
N ARG A 209 -8.92 -36.72 21.21
CA ARG A 209 -10.27 -37.25 21.36
C ARG A 209 -10.42 -37.97 22.72
N CYS A 210 -10.94 -37.29 23.74
CA CYS A 210 -11.40 -37.92 24.98
C CYS A 210 -12.77 -38.58 24.76
N ARG A 211 -12.79 -39.91 24.75
CA ARG A 211 -14.02 -40.72 24.76
C ARG A 211 -14.75 -40.51 26.10
N LYS A 212 -15.99 -40.01 26.04
CA LYS A 212 -16.94 -40.08 27.16
C LYS A 212 -17.33 -41.55 27.45
N PRO A 213 -17.47 -41.95 28.71
CA PRO A 213 -18.48 -42.91 29.10
C PRO A 213 -19.76 -42.21 29.57
N ALA A 214 -20.88 -42.88 29.33
CA ALA A 214 -22.23 -42.46 29.66
C ALA A 214 -22.63 -42.91 31.08
N ALA A 215 -23.50 -42.10 31.71
CA ALA A 215 -24.76 -42.50 32.38
C ALA A 215 -25.00 -41.87 33.77
N ALA A 216 -26.27 -41.48 33.96
CA ALA A 216 -27.01 -41.18 35.19
C ALA A 216 -26.54 -39.95 36.00
N GLY A 217 -27.35 -38.90 36.25
CA GLY A 217 -28.79 -38.85 36.46
C GLY A 217 -29.05 -38.77 37.96
N CYS A 218 -29.25 -37.56 38.51
CA CYS A 218 -30.04 -37.31 39.71
C CYS A 218 -30.24 -35.81 39.95
N ARG A 219 -31.51 -35.43 40.17
CA ARG A 219 -31.98 -34.12 40.64
C ARG A 219 -31.78 -34.01 42.15
N ALA A 220 -31.56 -32.81 42.67
CA ALA A 220 -32.39 -32.16 43.70
C ALA A 220 -31.62 -31.06 44.44
N ALA A 221 -32.38 -30.03 44.84
CA ALA A 221 -31.99 -28.90 45.64
C ALA A 221 -31.65 -29.27 47.10
N VAL A 222 -30.94 -28.39 47.82
CA VAL A 222 -31.40 -27.69 49.05
C VAL A 222 -30.21 -27.04 49.78
N CYS A 223 -30.54 -25.91 50.38
CA CYS A 223 -29.78 -24.94 51.15
C CYS A 223 -29.54 -25.38 52.62
N GLY A 224 -28.51 -24.81 53.28
CA GLY A 224 -28.35 -24.76 54.76
C GLY A 224 -27.13 -25.53 55.31
N ARG A 225 -26.08 -24.83 55.79
CA ARG A 225 -25.70 -24.61 57.22
C ARG A 225 -25.10 -25.87 57.87
N GLU A 226 -23.95 -25.91 58.56
CA GLU A 226 -23.40 -25.05 59.64
C GLU A 226 -21.86 -25.14 59.77
N LEU A 227 -21.29 -24.20 60.54
CA LEU A 227 -19.90 -24.06 61.00
C LEU A 227 -19.54 -25.08 62.13
N PRO A 228 -18.25 -25.24 62.50
CA PRO A 228 -17.76 -24.54 63.70
C PRO A 228 -16.27 -24.05 63.62
N VAL A 229 -16.01 -22.80 64.01
CA VAL A 229 -15.27 -22.35 65.23
C VAL A 229 -13.73 -22.30 65.11
N ALA A 230 -13.21 -21.07 65.17
CA ALA A 230 -11.80 -20.70 65.38
C ALA A 230 -11.41 -20.80 66.88
N PRO A 231 -10.10 -20.75 67.24
CA PRO A 231 -9.56 -19.46 67.69
C PRO A 231 -8.06 -19.23 67.40
N GLY A 232 -7.63 -17.96 67.39
CA GLY A 232 -6.22 -17.57 67.52
C GLY A 232 -5.83 -16.36 66.69
N VAL A 233 -6.06 -15.16 67.25
CA VAL A 233 -5.87 -13.83 66.62
C VAL A 233 -4.45 -13.27 66.95
N PRO A 234 -4.06 -12.01 66.61
CA PRO A 234 -3.07 -11.68 65.58
C PRO A 234 -1.88 -10.86 66.14
N SER A 235 -0.97 -10.41 65.27
CA SER A 235 -0.22 -9.18 65.53
C SER A 235 -0.02 -8.42 64.21
N TRP A 236 -0.66 -7.26 64.15
CA TRP A 236 -0.44 -6.19 63.19
C TRP A 236 0.74 -5.31 63.63
N LEU A 237 1.13 -4.41 62.73
CA LEU A 237 2.09 -3.27 62.84
C LEU A 237 3.41 -3.61 62.12
N LEU A 238 3.81 -2.95 61.03
CA LEU A 238 3.65 -1.53 60.69
C LEU A 238 3.67 -1.28 59.15
N PHE A 239 2.67 -0.54 58.68
CA PHE A 239 2.77 0.55 57.67
C PHE A 239 3.43 1.79 58.35
N PRO A 240 3.61 2.99 57.73
CA PRO A 240 3.77 3.47 56.34
C PRO A 240 4.89 4.58 56.23
N GLU A 241 4.83 5.41 55.17
CA GLU A 241 5.43 6.76 54.94
C GLU A 241 6.74 6.82 54.12
N ALA A 242 6.79 7.33 52.87
CA ALA A 242 6.50 8.65 52.26
C ALA A 242 7.78 9.55 52.16
N PRO A 243 7.78 10.73 51.50
CA PRO A 243 8.64 11.07 50.35
C PRO A 243 9.67 12.18 50.64
N LEU A 244 10.70 12.38 49.80
CA LEU A 244 11.53 13.61 49.85
C LEU A 244 11.98 14.10 48.47
N SER A 245 11.66 15.36 48.21
CA SER A 245 12.25 16.26 47.21
C SER A 245 13.65 16.72 47.62
N ALA A 246 14.49 17.08 46.64
CA ALA A 246 15.54 18.09 46.84
C ALA A 246 15.77 18.86 45.53
N THR A 247 15.51 20.16 45.59
CA THR A 247 16.09 21.21 44.74
C THR A 247 17.56 21.47 45.13
N ASP A 248 18.24 22.18 44.22
CA ASP A 248 19.37 23.11 44.43
C ASP A 248 20.80 22.72 43.97
N PHE A 249 21.24 23.52 42.98
CA PHE A 249 22.47 24.35 42.93
C PHE A 249 23.77 23.88 42.22
N ILE A 250 24.17 24.72 41.22
CA ILE A 250 25.52 25.06 40.67
C ILE A 250 26.15 23.99 39.75
N GLU A 251 26.49 24.28 38.48
CA GLU A 251 27.41 25.32 37.95
C GLU A 251 26.98 25.90 36.59
#